data_AF-A0A7S1RS59-F1
#
_entry.id   AF-A0A7S1RS59-F1
#
_cell.length_a   1.000
_cell.length_b   1.000
_cell.length_c   1.000
_cell.angle_alpha   90.00
_cell.angle_beta   90.00
_cell.angle_gamma   90.00
#
_symmetry.space_group_name_H-M   'P 1'
#
loop_
_entity.id
_entity.type
_entity.pdbx_description
1 polymer ?
#
loop_
_entity_poly.entity_id
_entity_poly.type
_entity_poly.pdbx_seq_one_letter_code
_entity_poly.pdbx_strand_id
1 'polypeptide(L)'
;TMIPHSVMTGFVNGLAIVMIRAQLRQYHYHGDGPWVEKELIASMTITALFAMASAVVWARIPVVGKILPPPLASVILTTVFSIVCQGFLPRRTLGDVAGESTFRGGFNTMPSWDFPPAGVDWHSGGMWGKVIS
;
A
#
# COMPACT_ATOMS: atom_id res chain seq x y z
N THR A 1 -23.32 2.83 25.59
CA THR A 1 -22.25 3.52 26.36
C THR A 1 -21.37 4.23 25.37
N MET A 2 -21.32 5.57 25.46
CA MET A 2 -20.56 6.40 24.53
C MET A 2 -19.09 6.02 24.59
N ILE A 3 -18.50 5.65 23.46
CA ILE A 3 -17.05 5.54 23.33
C ILE A 3 -16.50 6.94 23.66
N PRO A 4 -15.55 7.07 24.60
CA PRO A 4 -14.99 8.36 24.93
C PRO A 4 -14.35 9.00 23.69
N HIS A 5 -14.82 10.17 23.28
CA HIS A 5 -14.33 10.87 22.09
C HIS A 5 -12.82 11.11 22.13
N SER A 6 -12.25 11.27 23.33
CA SER A 6 -10.79 11.39 23.54
C SER A 6 -10.01 10.17 23.03
N VAL A 7 -10.51 8.96 23.27
CA VAL A 7 -9.87 7.71 22.83
C VAL A 7 -9.97 7.57 21.30
N MET A 8 -11.09 7.98 20.72
CA MET A 8 -11.30 7.94 19.27
C MET A 8 -10.37 8.92 18.53
N THR A 9 -10.23 10.16 18.99
CA THR A 9 -9.30 11.14 18.40
C THR A 9 -7.84 10.69 18.57
N GLY A 10 -7.49 10.10 19.72
CA GLY A 10 -6.16 9.53 19.96
C GLY A 10 -5.83 8.40 19.00
N PHE A 11 -6.76 7.48 18.76
CA PHE A 11 -6.61 6.39 17.79
C PHE A 11 -6.40 6.91 16.36
N VAL A 12 -7.23 7.85 15.89
CA VAL A 12 -7.14 8.40 14.53
C VAL A 12 -5.81 9.13 14.30
N ASN A 13 -5.35 9.94 15.28
CA ASN A 13 -4.07 10.62 15.18
C ASN A 13 -2.89 9.64 15.22
N GLY A 14 -2.96 8.61 16.07
CA GLY A 14 -1.97 7.53 16.10
C GLY A 14 -1.87 6.80 14.76
N LEU A 15 -3.01 6.45 14.17
CA LEU A 15 -3.08 5.79 12.86
C LEU A 15 -2.49 6.69 11.75
N ALA A 16 -2.78 8.00 11.77
CA ALA A 16 -2.24 8.94 10.80
C ALA A 16 -0.70 8.98 10.84
N ILE A 17 -0.10 9.01 12.04
CA ILE A 17 1.36 9.01 12.21
C ILE A 17 1.97 7.71 11.66
N VAL A 18 1.37 6.55 11.97
CA VAL A 18 1.86 5.26 11.50
C VAL A 18 1.81 5.18 9.97
N MET A 19 0.75 5.69 9.36
CA MET A 19 0.61 5.71 7.89
C MET A 19 1.70 6.57 7.24
N ILE A 20 1.95 7.78 7.75
CA ILE A 20 3.01 8.65 7.25
C ILE A 20 4.38 7.96 7.39
N ARG A 21 4.66 7.33 8.54
CA ARG A 21 5.91 6.59 8.76
C ARG A 21 6.06 5.40 7.82
N ALA A 22 4.97 4.71 7.51
CA ALA A 22 4.98 3.60 6.57
C ALA A 22 5.36 4.05 5.14
N GLN A 23 4.89 5.23 4.71
CA GLN A 23 5.27 5.80 3.40
C GLN A 23 6.77 6.14 3.35
N LEU A 24 7.35 6.68 4.44
CA LEU A 24 8.78 7.00 4.49
C LEU A 24 9.66 5.74 4.38
N ARG A 25 9.24 4.59 4.93
CA ARG A 25 9.99 3.32 4.83
C ARG A 25 10.11 2.79 3.40
N GLN A 26 9.29 3.25 2.46
CA GLN A 26 9.39 2.85 1.05
C GLN A 26 10.66 3.37 0.36
N TYR A 27 11.29 4.42 0.92
CA TYR A 27 12.57 4.96 0.47
C TYR A 27 13.78 4.16 0.97
N HIS A 28 13.55 3.08 1.72
CA HIS A 28 14.58 2.12 2.12
C HIS A 28 14.47 0.82 1.32
N TYR A 29 15.59 0.12 1.19
CA TYR A 29 15.58 -1.28 0.76
C TYR A 29 14.94 -2.15 1.85
N HIS A 30 13.96 -2.99 1.50
CA HIS A 30 13.27 -3.89 2.44
C HIS A 30 12.71 -3.22 3.73
N GLY A 31 12.35 -1.93 3.67
CA GLY A 31 11.69 -1.20 4.76
C GLY A 31 12.60 -0.68 5.88
N ASP A 32 13.62 -1.45 6.27
CA ASP A 32 14.57 -1.10 7.34
C ASP A 32 16.05 -1.17 6.90
N GLY A 33 16.32 -1.44 5.62
CA GLY A 33 17.66 -1.46 5.05
C GLY A 33 18.21 -0.06 4.73
N PRO A 34 19.36 0.02 4.05
CA PRO A 34 19.93 1.30 3.63
C PRO A 34 18.96 2.05 2.70
N TRP A 35 19.14 3.36 2.65
CA TRP A 35 18.45 4.22 1.69
C TRP A 35 18.62 3.68 0.27
N VAL A 36 17.53 3.80 -0.50
CA VAL A 36 17.53 3.43 -1.91
C VAL A 36 18.51 4.32 -2.68
N GLU A 37 18.97 3.88 -3.84
CA GLU A 37 19.91 4.64 -4.67
C GLU A 37 19.39 6.07 -4.96
N LYS A 38 20.30 7.05 -4.98
CA LYS A 38 19.96 8.49 -5.06
C LYS A 38 19.10 8.82 -6.28
N GLU A 39 19.39 8.20 -7.41
CA GLU A 39 18.63 8.36 -8.66
C GLU A 39 17.20 7.83 -8.52
N LEU A 40 17.05 6.66 -7.87
CA LEU A 40 15.76 6.05 -7.63
C LEU A 40 14.95 6.84 -6.58
N ILE A 41 15.57 7.38 -5.53
CA ILE A 41 14.91 8.31 -4.59
C ILE A 41 14.35 9.54 -5.33
N ALA A 42 15.15 10.15 -6.20
CA ALA A 42 14.71 11.32 -6.98
C ALA A 42 13.50 10.97 -7.85
N SER A 43 13.56 9.85 -8.58
CA SER A 43 12.45 9.39 -9.42
C SER A 43 11.17 9.06 -8.62
N MET A 44 11.29 8.41 -7.46
CA MET A 44 10.16 8.11 -6.57
C MET A 44 9.53 9.40 -6.02
N THR A 45 10.36 10.39 -5.69
CA THR A 45 9.87 11.70 -5.23
C THR A 45 9.15 12.45 -6.34
N ILE A 46 9.70 12.49 -7.56
CA ILE A 46 9.08 13.15 -8.72
C ILE A 46 7.73 12.51 -9.06
N THR A 47 7.67 11.17 -9.09
CA THR A 47 6.42 10.44 -9.37
C THR A 47 5.39 10.63 -8.25
N ALA A 48 5.80 10.67 -6.98
CA ALA A 48 4.90 10.98 -5.86
C ALA A 48 4.36 12.42 -5.91
N LEU A 49 5.19 13.40 -6.27
CA LEU A 49 4.75 14.79 -6.47
C LEU A 49 3.78 14.90 -7.65
N PHE A 50 4.05 14.20 -8.75
CA PHE A 50 3.15 14.13 -9.89
C PHE A 50 1.80 13.48 -9.54
N ALA A 51 1.82 12.42 -8.73
CA ALA A 51 0.60 11.79 -8.22
C ALA A 51 -0.22 12.75 -7.35
N MET A 52 0.41 13.45 -6.41
CA MET A 52 -0.27 14.48 -5.60
C MET A 52 -0.82 15.63 -6.45
N ALA A 53 -0.04 16.13 -7.41
CA ALA A 53 -0.48 17.19 -8.31
C ALA A 53 -1.68 16.75 -9.15
N SER A 54 -1.63 15.55 -9.75
CA SER A 54 -2.74 15.01 -10.54
C SER A 54 -4.01 14.78 -9.71
N ALA A 55 -3.88 14.33 -8.46
CA ALA A 55 -5.01 14.18 -7.55
C ALA A 55 -5.72 15.51 -7.26
N VAL A 56 -4.94 16.58 -7.02
CA VAL A 56 -5.49 17.93 -6.74
C VAL A 56 -6.12 18.54 -7.99
N VAL A 57 -5.46 18.43 -9.14
CA VAL A 57 -5.97 18.99 -10.40
C VAL A 57 -7.26 18.28 -10.82
N TRP A 58 -7.31 16.95 -10.75
CA TRP A 58 -8.50 16.19 -11.15
C TRP A 58 -9.72 16.48 -10.25
N ALA A 59 -9.49 16.65 -8.94
CA ALA A 59 -10.55 17.04 -8.01
C ALA A 59 -11.17 18.42 -8.31
N ARG A 60 -10.41 19.32 -8.97
CA ARG A 60 -10.89 20.66 -9.35
C ARG A 60 -11.68 20.69 -10.66
N ILE A 61 -11.73 19.61 -11.44
CA ILE A 61 -12.45 19.57 -12.72
C ILE A 61 -13.94 19.31 -12.44
N PRO A 62 -14.84 20.30 -12.63
CA PRO A 62 -16.19 20.26 -12.08
C PRO A 62 -17.14 19.24 -12.73
N VAL A 63 -16.84 18.82 -13.97
CA VAL A 63 -17.70 17.92 -14.77
C VAL A 63 -17.20 16.48 -14.73
N VAL A 64 -15.89 16.25 -14.94
CA VAL A 64 -15.30 14.90 -14.98
C VAL A 64 -14.95 14.38 -13.57
N GLY A 65 -14.60 15.27 -12.63
CA GLY A 65 -14.21 14.90 -11.26
C GLY A 65 -15.35 14.36 -10.39
N LYS A 66 -16.61 14.49 -10.80
CA LYS A 66 -17.77 13.94 -10.06
C LYS A 66 -18.05 12.47 -10.35
N ILE A 67 -17.60 11.97 -11.50
CA ILE A 67 -17.84 10.59 -11.94
C ILE A 67 -16.72 9.67 -11.48
N LEU A 68 -15.47 10.17 -11.51
CA LEU A 68 -14.28 9.41 -11.17
C LEU A 68 -13.67 9.94 -9.86
N PRO A 69 -13.52 9.09 -8.82
CA PRO A 69 -12.78 9.42 -7.62
C PRO A 69 -11.38 9.97 -7.97
N PRO A 70 -10.97 11.12 -7.40
CA PRO A 70 -9.64 11.70 -7.65
C PRO A 70 -8.46 10.73 -7.42
N PRO A 71 -8.48 9.84 -6.41
CA PRO A 71 -7.41 8.85 -6.23
C PRO A 71 -7.27 7.88 -7.42
N LEU A 72 -8.38 7.44 -8.03
CA LEU A 72 -8.32 6.53 -9.18
C LEU A 72 -7.71 7.21 -10.39
N ALA A 73 -8.12 8.44 -10.68
CA ALA A 73 -7.57 9.22 -11.79
C ALA A 73 -6.07 9.51 -11.58
N SER A 74 -5.67 9.86 -10.36
CA SER A 74 -4.26 10.10 -10.00
C SER A 74 -3.40 8.87 -10.25
N VAL A 75 -3.84 7.68 -9.81
CA VAL A 75 -3.09 6.44 -10.02
C VAL A 75 -2.95 6.13 -11.51
N ILE A 76 -4.04 6.21 -12.29
CA ILE A 76 -4.00 5.95 -13.74
C ILE A 76 -3.02 6.90 -14.45
N LEU A 77 -3.11 8.22 -14.17
CA LEU A 77 -2.23 9.22 -14.77
C LEU A 77 -0.76 8.99 -14.39
N THR A 78 -0.51 8.66 -13.13
CA THR A 78 0.86 8.40 -12.63
C THR A 78 1.43 7.12 -13.24
N THR A 79 0.62 6.08 -13.42
CA THR A 79 1.02 4.85 -14.10
C THR A 79 1.39 5.12 -15.55
N VAL A 80 0.56 5.86 -16.29
CA VAL A 80 0.86 6.23 -17.68
C VAL A 80 2.15 7.06 -17.76
N PHE A 81 2.30 8.07 -16.90
CA PHE A 81 3.51 8.88 -16.81
C PHE A 81 4.76 8.02 -16.53
N SER A 82 4.68 7.11 -15.57
CA SER A 82 5.78 6.21 -15.21
C SER A 82 6.18 5.26 -16.35
N ILE A 83 5.22 4.79 -17.16
CA ILE A 83 5.49 3.93 -18.32
C ILE A 83 6.17 4.75 -19.43
N VAL A 84 5.67 5.96 -19.72
CA VAL A 84 6.24 6.83 -20.77
C VAL A 84 7.66 7.27 -20.42
N CYS A 85 7.91 7.60 -19.15
CA CYS A 85 9.22 8.06 -18.68
C CYS A 85 10.19 6.93 -18.31
N GLN A 86 9.85 5.66 -18.58
CA GLN A 86 10.66 4.51 -18.16
C GLN A 86 12.10 4.53 -18.70
N GLY A 87 12.34 5.19 -19.84
CA GLY A 87 13.68 5.34 -20.41
C GLY A 87 14.59 6.33 -19.69
N PHE A 88 14.04 7.23 -18.88
CA PHE A 88 14.80 8.31 -18.20
C PHE A 88 14.72 8.24 -16.68
N LEU A 89 13.67 7.62 -16.13
CA LEU A 89 13.45 7.52 -14.70
C LEU A 89 13.40 6.05 -14.30
N PRO A 90 14.35 5.54 -13.50
CA PRO A 90 14.23 4.22 -12.92
C PRO A 90 12.94 4.18 -12.09
N ARG A 91 12.21 3.06 -12.11
CA ARG A 91 10.93 2.93 -11.40
C ARG A 91 10.97 1.73 -10.48
N ARG A 92 10.28 1.85 -9.35
CA ARG A 92 10.03 0.75 -8.42
C ARG A 92 8.53 0.43 -8.45
N THR A 93 8.19 -0.76 -8.93
CA THR A 93 6.80 -1.17 -9.08
C THR A 93 6.34 -1.95 -7.85
N LEU A 94 5.01 -2.09 -7.69
CA LEU A 94 4.44 -2.94 -6.64
C LEU A 94 4.85 -4.41 -6.81
N GLY A 95 5.03 -4.87 -8.06
CA GLY A 95 5.53 -6.21 -8.36
C GLY A 95 6.95 -6.46 -7.83
N ASP A 96 7.80 -5.43 -7.82
CA ASP A 96 9.16 -5.53 -7.27
C ASP A 96 9.17 -5.59 -5.73
N VAL A 97 8.10 -5.07 -5.09
CA VAL A 97 8.01 -4.99 -3.62
C VAL A 97 7.30 -6.19 -3.02
N ALA A 98 6.19 -6.63 -3.63
CA ALA A 98 5.33 -7.72 -3.11
C ALA A 98 5.39 -9.00 -3.95
N GLY A 99 6.23 -9.03 -4.98
CA GLY A 99 6.36 -10.16 -5.89
C GLY A 99 5.33 -10.14 -7.02
N GLU A 100 5.77 -10.39 -8.25
CA GLU A 100 4.92 -10.45 -9.44
C GLU A 100 3.82 -11.54 -9.34
N SER A 101 4.10 -12.61 -8.58
CA SER A 101 3.15 -13.68 -8.29
C SER A 101 1.90 -13.19 -7.56
N THR A 102 2.03 -12.19 -6.69
CA THR A 102 0.92 -11.62 -5.91
C THR A 102 -0.04 -10.81 -6.81
N PHE A 103 0.48 -10.22 -7.90
CA PHE A 103 -0.28 -9.34 -8.79
C PHE A 103 -0.69 -9.98 -10.11
N ARG A 104 -0.33 -11.25 -10.36
CA ARG A 104 -0.64 -11.97 -11.61
C ARG A 104 -2.14 -12.21 -11.83
N GLY A 105 -2.96 -12.06 -10.80
CA GLY A 105 -4.42 -12.18 -10.88
C GLY A 105 -4.92 -13.58 -11.31
N GLY A 106 -6.24 -13.74 -11.30
CA GLY A 106 -6.90 -14.98 -11.71
C GLY A 106 -7.03 -16.03 -10.60
N PHE A 107 -7.46 -17.23 -10.98
CA PHE A 107 -7.72 -18.34 -10.03
C PHE A 107 -6.47 -18.82 -9.29
N ASN A 108 -5.26 -18.51 -9.78
CA ASN A 108 -3.98 -18.89 -9.16
C ASN A 108 -3.60 -18.03 -7.94
N THR A 109 -4.26 -16.88 -7.73
CA THR A 109 -4.05 -16.01 -6.55
C THR A 109 -5.22 -16.12 -5.56
N MET A 110 -6.13 -17.07 -5.75
CA MET A 110 -7.17 -17.32 -4.76
C MET A 110 -6.52 -17.82 -3.47
N PRO A 111 -6.94 -17.31 -2.30
CA PRO A 111 -6.44 -17.84 -1.04
C PRO A 111 -6.77 -19.34 -1.00
N SER A 112 -5.74 -20.16 -0.87
CA SER A 112 -5.95 -21.58 -0.61
C SER A 112 -6.68 -21.72 0.71
N TRP A 113 -7.56 -22.71 0.78
CA TRP A 113 -8.18 -23.09 2.05
C TRP A 113 -7.09 -23.47 3.05
N ASP A 114 -6.82 -22.58 4.01
CA ASP A 114 -5.74 -22.69 5.02
C ASP A 114 -6.25 -23.34 6.32
N PHE A 115 -7.24 -24.21 6.21
CA PHE A 115 -7.78 -24.95 7.34
C PHE A 115 -7.55 -26.45 7.13
N PRO A 116 -6.79 -27.11 8.00
CA PRO A 116 -6.20 -26.59 9.25
C PRO A 116 -4.96 -25.69 9.07
N PRO A 117 -4.75 -24.66 9.92
CA PRO A 117 -3.57 -23.80 9.82
C PRO A 117 -2.28 -24.60 9.99
N ALA A 118 -1.27 -24.27 9.19
CA ALA A 118 0.05 -24.86 9.32
C ALA A 118 0.61 -24.64 10.75
N GLY A 119 1.05 -25.71 11.41
CA GLY A 119 1.58 -25.66 12.78
C GLY A 119 0.59 -26.05 13.89
N VAL A 120 -0.63 -26.46 13.55
CA VAL A 120 -1.61 -26.99 14.51
C VAL A 120 -1.67 -28.53 14.40
N ASP A 121 -1.32 -29.23 15.49
CA ASP A 121 -1.49 -30.68 15.62
C ASP A 121 -2.82 -31.00 16.33
N TRP A 122 -3.79 -31.41 15.51
CA TRP A 122 -5.19 -31.67 15.88
C TRP A 122 -5.39 -32.90 16.74
N HIS A 123 -4.36 -33.73 16.87
CA HIS A 123 -4.41 -34.93 17.69
C HIS A 123 -3.91 -34.68 19.12
N SER A 124 -3.36 -33.49 19.40
CA SER A 124 -2.92 -33.10 20.74
C SER A 124 -4.05 -32.39 21.50
N GLY A 125 -4.56 -33.01 22.57
CA GLY A 125 -5.66 -32.46 23.39
C GLY A 125 -5.35 -31.13 24.11
N GLY A 126 -4.10 -30.67 24.08
CA GLY A 126 -3.65 -29.43 24.72
C GLY A 126 -3.76 -28.17 23.85
N MET A 127 -4.03 -28.27 22.55
CA MET A 127 -4.10 -27.10 21.66
C MET A 127 -5.44 -26.36 21.69
N TRP A 128 -6.56 -27.05 21.92
CA TRP A 128 -7.88 -26.41 22.03
C TRP A 128 -7.93 -25.37 23.14
N GLY A 129 -7.16 -25.56 24.22
CA GLY A 129 -7.03 -24.60 25.31
C GLY A 129 -6.26 -23.32 24.95
N LYS A 130 -5.44 -23.33 23.88
CA LYS A 130 -4.69 -22.14 23.40
C LYS A 130 -5.40 -21.40 22.27
N VAL A 131 -6.36 -22.05 21.59
CA VAL A 131 -7.14 -21.44 20.49
C VAL A 131 -8.32 -20.62 21.03
N ILE A 132 -8.82 -20.96 22.23
CA ILE A 132 -9.98 -20.30 22.85
C ILE A 132 -9.64 -19.38 24.03
N SER A 133 -8.36 -19.27 24.40
CA SER A 133 -7.85 -18.34 25.43
C SER A 133 -7.20 -17.13 24.79
#